data_AF-A0A7Y3AUG3-F1
#
_entry.id   AF-A0A7Y3AUG3-F1
#
_cell.length_a   1.000
_cell.length_b   1.000
_cell.length_c   1.000
_cell.angle_alpha   90.00
_cell.angle_beta   90.00
_cell.angle_gamma   90.00
#
_symmetry.space_group_name_H-M   'P 1'
#
loop_
_entity.id
_entity.type
_entity.pdbx_description
1 polymer ?
#
loop_
_entity_poly.entity_id
_entity_poly.type
_entity_poly.pdbx_seq_one_letter_code
_entity_poly.pdbx_strand_id
1 'polypeptide(L)' 'MNLNKFFFIPLTITFFLLCSYNESDIVAQANQFIVVLDAGHGGHDPGNLGNGYMEKNIALSIVLNVGKK' A
#
# COMPACT_ATOMS: atom_id res chain seq x y z
N MET A 1 -41.57 6.44 -42.22
CA MET A 1 -40.55 6.36 -41.14
C MET A 1 -39.32 5.66 -41.69
N ASN A 2 -38.16 6.31 -41.66
CA ASN A 2 -36.92 5.73 -42.22
C ASN A 2 -36.43 4.60 -41.31
N LEU A 3 -36.51 3.35 -41.79
CA LEU A 3 -36.11 2.12 -41.07
C LEU A 3 -34.69 2.21 -40.49
N ASN A 4 -33.81 2.99 -41.12
CA ASN A 4 -32.43 3.19 -40.70
C ASN A 4 -32.34 3.74 -39.26
N LYS A 5 -33.32 4.53 -38.80
CA LYS A 5 -33.35 5.05 -37.43
C LYS A 5 -33.52 3.95 -36.38
N PHE A 6 -34.19 2.83 -36.70
CA PHE A 6 -34.37 1.72 -35.77
C PHE A 6 -33.10 0.89 -35.58
N PHE A 7 -32.18 0.87 -36.56
CA PHE A 7 -30.92 0.14 -36.47
C PHE A 7 -29.90 0.82 -35.55
N PHE A 8 -29.92 2.16 -35.47
CA PHE A 8 -29.00 2.92 -34.62
C PHE A 8 -29.39 2.92 -33.13
N ILE A 9 -30.67 2.72 -32.80
CA ILE A 9 -31.16 2.68 -31.43
C ILE A 9 -30.48 1.60 -30.57
N PRO A 10 -30.43 0.31 -30.97
CA PRO A 10 -29.76 -0.72 -30.17
C PRO A 10 -28.27 -0.44 -30.01
N LEU A 11 -27.59 0.07 -31.04
CA LEU A 11 -26.17 0.43 -30.98
C LEU A 11 -25.91 1.53 -29.92
N THR A 12 -26.76 2.55 -29.88
CA THR A 12 -26.64 3.63 -28.88
C THR A 12 -26.93 3.16 -27.46
N ILE A 13 -27.87 2.24 -27.27
CA ILE A 13 -28.18 1.64 -25.96
C ILE A 13 -27.02 0.78 -25.48
N THR A 14 -26.46 -0.06 -26.35
CA THR A 14 -25.29 -0.90 -26.02
C THR A 14 -24.07 -0.04 -25.69
N PHE A 15 -23.84 1.06 -26.43
CA PHE A 15 -22.77 2.01 -26.12
C PHE A 15 -22.95 2.66 -24.74
N PHE A 16 -24.17 3.08 -24.41
CA PHE A 16 -24.47 3.70 -23.12
C PHE A 16 -24.31 2.72 -21.94
N LEU A 17 -24.67 1.44 -22.14
CA LEU A 17 -24.45 0.38 -21.15
C LEU A 17 -22.96 0.11 -20.93
N LEU A 18 -22.13 0.18 -21.98
CA LEU A 18 -20.69 0.01 -21.89
C LEU A 18 -19.96 1.22 -21.29
N CYS A 19 -20.59 2.40 -21.22
CA CYS A 19 -20.00 3.58 -20.57
C CYS A 19 -20.24 3.62 -19.04
N SER A 20 -21.04 2.72 -18.48
CA SER A 20 -21.40 2.74 -17.05
C SER A 20 -20.39 2.05 -16.12
N TYR A 21 -19.21 1.66 -16.61
CA TYR A 21 -18.16 1.12 -15.75
C TYR A 21 -17.53 2.24 -14.94
N ASN A 22 -17.94 2.34 -13.68
CA ASN A 22 -17.17 3.07 -12.67
C ASN A 22 -16.25 2.03 -12.01
N GLU A 23 -14.94 2.16 -12.22
CA GLU A 23 -13.96 1.52 -11.34
C GLU A 23 -14.26 2.03 -9.92
N SER A 24 -14.89 1.19 -9.10
CA SER A 24 -14.90 1.43 -7.67
C SER A 24 -13.49 1.16 -7.21
N ASP A 25 -12.69 2.21 -7.01
CA ASP A 25 -11.45 2.10 -6.25
C ASP A 25 -11.80 1.30 -4.98
N ILE A 26 -11.28 0.08 -4.88
CA ILE A 26 -11.46 -0.73 -3.68
C ILE A 26 -10.71 0.02 -2.58
N VAL A 27 -11.44 0.87 -1.84
CA VAL A 27 -10.95 1.57 -0.65
C VAL A 27 -10.85 0.59 0.52
N ALA A 28 -10.36 -0.63 0.28
CA ALA A 28 -9.93 -1.53 1.35
C ALA A 28 -8.56 -1.10 1.92
N GLN A 29 -7.84 -0.25 1.19
CA GLN A 29 -6.47 0.19 1.50
C GLN A 29 -6.35 1.71 1.72
N ALA A 30 -7.39 2.40 2.20
CA ALA A 30 -7.26 3.83 2.56
C ALA A 30 -6.39 4.07 3.81
N ASN A 31 -6.13 3.03 4.58
CA ASN A 31 -5.28 3.15 5.76
C ASN A 31 -3.82 2.99 5.33
N GLN A 32 -3.02 4.00 5.64
CA GLN A 32 -1.56 3.92 5.52
C GLN A 32 -1.08 2.62 6.19
N PHE A 33 -0.32 1.80 5.44
CA PHE A 33 0.31 0.62 6.01
C PHE A 33 1.46 1.07 6.91
N ILE A 34 1.27 0.96 8.22
CA ILE A 34 2.23 1.42 9.23
C ILE A 34 2.94 0.20 9.82
N VAL A 35 4.28 0.25 9.80
CA VAL A 35 5.14 -0.70 10.49
C VAL A 35 5.94 0.07 11.54
N VAL A 36 5.94 -0.42 12.78
CA VAL A 36 6.77 0.11 13.87
C VAL A 36 7.95 -0.84 14.05
N LEU A 37 9.16 -0.28 13.95
CA LEU A 37 10.39 -1.00 14.19
C LEU A 37 10.93 -0.58 15.56
N ASP A 38 10.99 -1.53 16.50
CA ASP A 38 11.52 -1.29 17.84
C ASP A 38 12.97 -1.79 17.92
N ALA A 39 13.88 -0.93 18.39
CA ALA A 39 15.28 -1.28 18.63
C ALA A 39 15.44 -1.59 20.11
N GLY A 40 15.60 -2.88 20.45
CA GLY A 40 15.73 -3.33 21.83
C GLY A 40 16.91 -2.69 22.59
N HIS A 41 16.75 -2.61 23.92
CA HIS A 41 17.66 -1.95 24.87
C HIS A 41 17.83 -0.44 24.60
N GLY A 42 18.91 0.17 25.09
CA GLY A 42 19.20 1.59 24.86
C GLY A 42 19.58 2.35 26.12
N GLY A 43 20.15 3.54 25.93
CA GLY A 43 20.64 4.37 27.03
C GLY A 43 21.65 3.62 27.90
N HIS A 44 21.31 3.44 29.18
CA HIS A 44 22.13 2.75 30.18
C HIS A 44 22.04 1.23 30.12
N ASP A 45 21.04 0.66 29.44
CA ASP A 45 20.95 -0.78 29.20
C ASP A 45 21.66 -1.12 27.88
N PRO A 46 22.85 -1.76 27.90
CA PRO A 46 23.54 -2.14 26.68
C PRO A 46 22.96 -3.41 26.03
N GLY A 47 22.15 -4.18 26.75
CA GLY A 47 21.81 -5.55 26.40
C GLY A 47 22.98 -6.52 26.55
N ASN A 48 22.94 -7.60 25.79
CA ASN A 48 24.02 -8.58 25.79
C ASN A 48 25.33 -7.99 25.23
N LEU A 49 26.45 -8.46 25.78
CA LEU A 49 27.80 -8.08 25.41
C LEU A 49 28.56 -9.29 24.88
N GLY A 50 29.21 -9.16 23.72
CA GLY A 50 30.00 -10.25 23.15
C GLY A 50 30.96 -9.78 22.07
N ASN A 51 32.19 -10.30 22.08
CA ASN A 51 33.23 -9.97 21.09
C ASN A 51 33.46 -8.46 20.88
N GLY A 52 33.26 -7.64 21.92
CA GLY A 52 33.38 -6.18 21.84
C GLY A 52 32.15 -5.45 21.28
N TYR A 53 31.05 -6.15 21.02
CA TYR A 53 29.80 -5.57 20.54
C TYR A 53 28.77 -5.42 21.67
N MET A 54 27.94 -4.38 21.54
CA MET A 54 26.77 -4.13 22.38
C MET A 54 25.50 -4.36 21.58
N GLU A 55 24.58 -5.14 22.12
CA GLU A 55 23.31 -5.47 21.47
C GLU A 55 22.53 -4.21 21.06
N LYS A 56 22.43 -3.21 21.95
CA LYS A 56 21.72 -1.94 21.65
C LYS A 56 22.21 -1.26 20.35
N ASN A 57 23.52 -1.35 20.07
CA ASN A 57 24.11 -0.71 18.88
C ASN A 57 23.76 -1.50 17.62
N ILE A 58 23.76 -2.83 17.71
CA ILE A 58 23.39 -3.73 16.62
C ILE A 58 21.90 -3.55 16.30
N ALA A 59 21.03 -3.61 17.31
CA ALA A 59 19.59 -3.45 17.15
C ALA A 59 19.23 -2.10 16.51
N LEU A 60 19.79 -1.01 17.02
CA LEU A 60 19.59 0.33 16.46
C LEU A 60 20.10 0.44 15.01
N SER A 61 21.27 -0.13 14.71
CA SER A 61 21.82 -0.12 13.35
C SER A 61 20.91 -0.85 12.36
N ILE A 62 20.39 -2.01 12.73
CA ILE A 62 19.45 -2.78 11.91
C ILE A 62 18.17 -1.97 11.68
N VAL A 63 17.54 -1.45 12.75
CA VAL A 63 16.30 -0.67 12.63
C VAL A 63 16.48 0.56 11.74
N LEU A 64 17.57 1.31 11.91
CA LEU A 64 17.87 2.46 11.06
C LEU A 64 18.11 2.06 9.60
N ASN A 65 18.74 0.92 9.34
CA ASN A 65 18.97 0.45 7.97
C ASN A 65 17.69 -0.05 7.30
N VAL A 66 16.86 -0.79 8.03
CA VAL A 66 15.55 -1.29 7.54
C VAL A 66 14.57 -0.12 7.34
N GLY A 67 14.60 0.88 8.21
CA GLY A 67 13.73 2.05 8.16
C GLY A 67 14.16 3.14 7.15
N LYS A 68 15.33 3.01 6.51
CA LYS A 68 15.74 3.91 5.44
C LYS A 68 14.87 3.69 4.20
N LYS A 69 14.42 4.79 3.59
CA LYS A 69 13.76 4.80 2.28
C LYS A 69 14.78 4.80 1.16
#